data_AF-A0A354BEN7-F1
#
_entry.id   AF-A0A354BEN7-F1
#
_cell.length_a   1.000
_cell.length_b   1.000
_cell.length_c   1.000
_cell.angle_alpha   90.00
_cell.angle_beta   90.00
_cell.angle_gamma   90.00
#
_symmetry.space_group_name_H-M   'P 1'
#
loop_
_entity.id
_entity.type
_entity.pdbx_description
1 polymer ?
#
loop_
_entity_poly.entity_id
_entity_poly.type
_entity_poly.pdbx_seq_one_letter_code
_entity_poly.pdbx_strand_id
1 'polypeptide(L)'
;MFSDPIACALFTPGHLRFQSTRTLAESFHKVGGYVETLPTGHLVFYRPDGRRFLATDPTGQPLHECEWELNANGGVSLTRARVQLDWGCWVGITPAGLVNETKVNLATKPNWQRTTPEDLRGMAARALRMPLEEVRWFYRDEDFAIDPTGLATIHQRKDALSVLDDGGFETARFMSCMGAMHWDEIDFLPVVELFKSLLPGTGSAVLELIRALYDDQQRGRSALRPLRYRGIPPYPSEAAFRLFSAFFTPQSGEAGDPFVDFMNPSKSQVVTWLPADHPPVRYFDGRQGVCITVKDGVAQKATLTADTGGLAYVNPLGRRVLPLDRSLRIDGQQLILKDREQEMIVSLPTGLHVQTAPSPEQPMSPIDWRTVFVPELSGIHPCEAFGAVLLYPEGSEEISELAAQPFVADYLDDLGEQDREIGRIRSSAEQVLIVNG
;
A
#
# COMPACT_ATOMS: atom_id res chain seq x y z
N MET A 1 12.04 6.13 -28.58
CA MET A 1 11.37 5.04 -27.84
C MET A 1 12.16 3.78 -28.06
N PHE A 2 12.56 3.10 -26.99
CA PHE A 2 13.22 1.81 -27.09
C PHE A 2 12.24 0.77 -27.64
N SER A 3 12.68 -0.07 -28.58
CA SER A 3 11.94 -1.25 -29.02
C SER A 3 12.11 -2.43 -28.07
N ASP A 4 13.13 -2.37 -27.21
CA ASP A 4 13.45 -3.38 -26.20
C ASP A 4 12.94 -2.92 -24.82
N PRO A 5 12.00 -3.65 -24.20
CA PRO A 5 11.50 -3.38 -22.85
C PRO A 5 12.59 -3.38 -21.77
N ILE A 6 13.65 -4.18 -21.92
CA ILE A 6 14.77 -4.22 -20.95
C ILE A 6 15.56 -2.91 -21.02
N ALA A 7 15.92 -2.46 -22.22
CA ALA A 7 16.56 -1.17 -22.40
C ALA A 7 15.65 0.00 -21.97
N CYS A 8 14.34 -0.10 -22.24
CA CYS A 8 13.34 0.87 -21.78
C CYS A 8 13.36 1.00 -20.25
N ALA A 9 13.33 -0.13 -19.53
CA ALA A 9 13.34 -0.19 -18.08
C ALA A 9 14.62 0.42 -17.48
N LEU A 10 15.78 0.10 -18.03
CA LEU A 10 17.07 0.46 -17.45
C LEU A 10 17.58 1.86 -17.81
N PHE A 11 17.20 2.39 -18.99
CA PHE A 11 17.84 3.59 -19.55
C PHE A 11 16.88 4.75 -19.83
N THR A 12 15.58 4.58 -19.63
CA THR A 12 14.64 5.70 -19.74
C THR A 12 14.84 6.66 -18.55
N PRO A 13 15.03 7.97 -18.79
CA PRO A 13 15.19 8.95 -17.72
C PRO A 13 14.03 8.89 -16.71
N GLY A 14 14.36 8.84 -15.42
CA GLY A 14 13.39 8.79 -14.31
C GLY A 14 12.93 7.39 -13.89
N HIS A 15 13.15 6.36 -14.72
CA HIS A 15 12.80 4.97 -14.35
C HIS A 15 13.66 4.45 -13.19
N LEU A 16 14.94 4.81 -13.16
CA LEU A 16 15.85 4.57 -12.04
C LEU A 16 16.25 5.91 -11.42
N ARG A 17 16.00 6.07 -10.12
CA ARG A 17 16.40 7.29 -9.37
C ARG A 17 17.57 7.06 -8.45
N PHE A 18 17.67 5.87 -7.86
CA PHE A 18 18.77 5.59 -6.94
C PHE A 18 20.11 5.61 -7.68
N GLN A 19 21.14 6.15 -7.03
CA GLN A 19 22.47 6.21 -7.62
C GLN A 19 23.01 4.79 -7.85
N SER A 20 22.81 3.91 -6.86
CA SER A 20 23.27 2.52 -6.86
C SER A 20 22.65 1.69 -8.00
N THR A 21 21.34 1.83 -8.25
CA THR A 21 20.63 1.13 -9.32
C THR A 21 20.99 1.66 -10.71
N ARG A 22 21.23 2.96 -10.86
CA ARG A 22 21.73 3.55 -12.11
C ARG A 22 23.13 3.03 -12.46
N THR A 23 24.04 3.01 -11.49
CA THR A 23 25.38 2.44 -11.69
C THR A 23 25.32 0.93 -12.00
N LEU A 24 24.40 0.20 -11.37
CA LEU A 24 24.12 -1.19 -11.71
C LEU A 24 23.62 -1.33 -13.16
N ALA A 25 22.69 -0.49 -13.61
CA ALA A 25 22.12 -0.53 -14.96
C ALA A 25 23.18 -0.36 -16.06
N GLU A 26 24.14 0.55 -15.87
CA GLU A 26 25.26 0.79 -16.81
C GLU A 26 26.15 -0.44 -17.04
N SER A 27 26.23 -1.32 -16.04
CA SER A 27 27.09 -2.50 -16.03
C SER A 27 26.33 -3.81 -15.87
N PHE A 28 25.00 -3.78 -16.05
CA PHE A 28 24.07 -4.80 -15.58
C PHE A 28 24.47 -6.23 -15.95
N HIS A 29 24.69 -6.50 -17.24
CA HIS A 29 25.11 -7.84 -17.69
C HIS A 29 26.55 -8.18 -17.30
N LYS A 30 27.44 -7.17 -17.20
CA LYS A 30 28.86 -7.40 -16.86
C LYS A 30 29.03 -7.83 -15.42
N VAL A 31 28.20 -7.32 -14.51
CA VAL A 31 28.27 -7.66 -13.08
C VAL A 31 27.46 -8.91 -12.73
N GLY A 32 26.76 -9.52 -13.70
CA GLY A 32 25.96 -10.73 -13.49
C GLY A 32 24.52 -10.46 -13.06
N GLY A 33 23.99 -9.26 -13.30
CA GLY A 33 22.56 -8.99 -13.17
C GLY A 33 21.76 -9.76 -14.22
N TYR A 34 20.55 -10.18 -13.85
CA TYR A 34 19.68 -10.98 -14.71
C TYR A 34 18.23 -10.52 -14.62
N VAL A 35 17.47 -10.82 -15.67
CA VAL A 35 16.04 -10.48 -15.78
C VAL A 35 15.25 -11.76 -15.86
N GLU A 36 14.15 -11.82 -15.12
CA GLU A 36 13.14 -12.85 -15.28
C GLU A 36 11.85 -12.24 -15.85
N THR A 37 11.22 -12.97 -16.76
CA THR A 37 9.90 -12.63 -17.29
C THR A 37 8.85 -13.48 -16.60
N LEU A 38 7.91 -12.85 -15.92
CA LEU A 38 6.80 -13.53 -15.26
C LEU A 38 5.79 -14.04 -16.29
N PRO A 39 4.90 -15.00 -15.94
CA PRO A 39 3.83 -15.46 -16.83
C PRO A 39 2.91 -14.35 -17.34
N THR A 40 2.83 -13.23 -16.62
CA THR A 40 2.08 -12.03 -17.01
C THR A 40 2.82 -11.12 -17.99
N GLY A 41 4.05 -11.47 -18.40
CA GLY A 41 4.92 -10.68 -19.26
C GLY A 41 5.72 -9.60 -18.54
N HIS A 42 5.43 -9.33 -17.26
CA HIS A 42 6.18 -8.41 -16.41
C HIS A 42 7.64 -8.83 -16.29
N LEU A 43 8.52 -7.85 -16.17
CA LEU A 43 9.96 -8.07 -16.08
C LEU A 43 10.44 -7.77 -14.65
N VAL A 44 11.28 -8.64 -14.13
CA VAL A 44 11.87 -8.50 -12.80
C VAL A 44 13.38 -8.53 -12.92
N PHE A 45 14.04 -7.49 -12.42
CA PHE A 45 15.46 -7.28 -12.55
C PHE A 45 16.16 -7.54 -11.21
N TYR A 46 17.14 -8.43 -11.25
CA TYR A 46 17.85 -8.90 -10.08
C TYR A 46 19.31 -8.47 -10.11
N ARG A 47 19.82 -8.12 -8.93
CA ARG A 47 21.25 -8.06 -8.65
C ARG A 47 21.88 -9.45 -8.70
N PRO A 48 23.22 -9.56 -8.81
CA PRO A 48 23.91 -10.84 -8.81
C PRO A 48 23.71 -11.68 -7.55
N ASP A 49 23.38 -11.04 -6.42
CA ASP A 49 23.05 -11.69 -5.14
C ASP A 49 21.57 -12.12 -5.04
N GLY A 50 20.80 -12.01 -6.13
CA GLY A 50 19.40 -12.41 -6.18
C GLY A 50 18.43 -11.40 -5.56
N ARG A 51 18.89 -10.21 -5.15
CA ARG A 51 17.98 -9.15 -4.67
C ARG A 51 17.38 -8.40 -5.85
N ARG A 52 16.06 -8.37 -5.93
CA ARG A 52 15.31 -7.57 -6.91
C ARG A 52 15.54 -6.08 -6.68
N PHE A 53 15.92 -5.33 -7.70
CA PHE A 53 16.06 -3.87 -7.61
C PHE A 53 15.08 -3.09 -8.49
N LEU A 54 14.43 -3.75 -9.47
CA LEU A 54 13.42 -3.13 -10.33
C LEU A 54 12.40 -4.19 -10.76
N ALA A 55 11.13 -3.81 -10.82
CA ALA A 55 10.11 -4.56 -11.55
C ALA A 55 9.37 -3.63 -12.50
N THR A 56 9.05 -4.11 -13.70
CA THR A 56 8.34 -3.36 -14.73
C THR A 56 7.18 -4.14 -15.31
N ASP A 57 6.25 -3.41 -15.93
CA ASP A 57 5.27 -4.01 -16.83
C ASP A 57 5.96 -4.55 -18.10
N PRO A 58 5.23 -5.23 -19.00
CA PRO A 58 5.81 -5.81 -20.21
C PRO A 58 6.46 -4.79 -21.16
N THR A 59 6.17 -3.50 -21.02
CA THR A 59 6.71 -2.43 -21.86
C THR A 59 7.96 -1.77 -21.28
N GLY A 60 8.34 -2.16 -20.06
CA GLY A 60 9.45 -1.56 -19.33
C GLY A 60 9.05 -0.38 -18.44
N GLN A 61 7.75 -0.14 -18.23
CA GLN A 61 7.29 0.88 -17.29
C GLN A 61 7.43 0.39 -15.84
N PRO A 62 8.14 1.10 -14.94
CA PRO A 62 8.37 0.65 -13.57
C PRO A 62 7.10 0.49 -12.73
N LEU A 63 6.99 -0.60 -11.96
CA LEU A 63 6.05 -0.70 -10.84
C LEU A 63 6.71 -0.28 -9.53
N HIS A 64 7.97 -0.68 -9.32
CA HIS A 64 8.75 -0.32 -8.15
C HIS A 64 10.25 -0.43 -8.40
N GLU A 65 11.02 0.31 -7.60
CA GLU A 65 12.48 0.28 -7.55
C GLU A 65 12.93 0.09 -6.09
N CYS A 66 13.92 -0.76 -5.86
CA CYS A 66 14.46 -1.08 -4.54
C CYS A 66 15.96 -0.79 -4.48
N GLU A 67 16.39 -0.08 -3.46
CA GLU A 67 17.79 0.12 -3.12
C GLU A 67 18.18 -0.74 -1.91
N TRP A 68 19.30 -1.41 -2.06
CA TRP A 68 19.79 -2.39 -1.12
C TRP A 68 21.26 -2.11 -0.84
N GLU A 69 21.64 -2.13 0.44
CA GLU A 69 23.02 -1.89 0.86
C GLU A 69 23.54 -3.01 1.75
N LEU A 70 24.87 -3.15 1.80
CA LEU A 70 25.54 -4.01 2.78
C LEU A 70 25.46 -3.34 4.14
N ASN A 71 24.91 -4.04 5.12
CA ASN A 71 24.86 -3.61 6.50
C ASN A 71 26.19 -3.91 7.23
N ALA A 72 26.36 -3.34 8.42
CA ALA A 72 27.57 -3.51 9.24
C ALA A 72 27.88 -4.97 9.60
N ASN A 73 26.87 -5.84 9.58
CA ASN A 73 27.00 -7.27 9.88
C ASN A 73 27.30 -8.12 8.63
N GLY A 74 27.54 -7.49 7.48
CA GLY A 74 27.79 -8.15 6.20
C GLY A 74 26.55 -8.72 5.52
N GLY A 75 25.36 -8.48 6.07
CA GLY A 75 24.08 -8.79 5.43
C GLY A 75 23.68 -7.72 4.41
N VAL A 76 22.69 -8.01 3.57
CA VAL A 76 22.12 -7.04 2.63
C VAL A 76 20.73 -6.63 3.11
N SER A 77 20.51 -5.34 3.29
CA SER A 77 19.27 -4.77 3.82
C SER A 77 18.67 -3.75 2.84
N LEU A 78 17.34 -3.68 2.78
CA LEU A 78 16.65 -2.66 2.00
C LEU A 78 16.84 -1.32 2.72
N THR A 79 17.31 -0.30 2.01
CA THR A 79 17.52 1.04 2.58
C THR A 79 16.48 2.04 2.10
N ARG A 80 16.01 1.89 0.86
CA ARG A 80 14.91 2.66 0.28
C ARG A 80 14.17 1.81 -0.74
N ALA A 81 12.89 2.06 -0.89
CA ALA A 81 12.14 1.59 -2.05
C ALA A 81 11.18 2.67 -2.51
N ARG A 82 10.77 2.62 -3.77
CA ARG A 82 9.69 3.48 -4.27
C ARG A 82 8.75 2.68 -5.15
N VAL A 83 7.46 2.96 -5.04
CA VAL A 83 6.40 2.31 -5.80
C VAL A 83 5.67 3.36 -6.64
N GLN A 84 5.42 3.05 -7.90
CA GLN A 84 4.63 3.91 -8.77
C GLN A 84 3.15 3.62 -8.54
N LEU A 85 2.32 4.66 -8.43
CA LEU A 85 0.87 4.57 -8.32
C LEU A 85 0.22 4.53 -9.71
N ASP A 86 -1.03 4.08 -9.77
CA ASP A 86 -1.77 3.86 -11.03
C ASP A 86 -1.98 5.15 -11.85
N TRP A 87 -1.88 6.31 -11.20
CA TRP A 87 -2.00 7.64 -11.80
C TRP A 87 -0.64 8.33 -11.95
N GLY A 88 0.46 7.61 -11.79
CA GLY A 88 1.82 8.04 -12.17
C GLY A 88 2.68 8.60 -11.04
N CYS A 89 2.09 9.00 -9.90
CA CYS A 89 2.83 9.48 -8.73
C CYS A 89 3.69 8.39 -8.10
N TRP A 90 4.77 8.78 -7.43
CA TRP A 90 5.68 7.89 -6.72
C TRP A 90 5.52 8.02 -5.21
N VAL A 91 5.47 6.89 -4.52
CA VAL A 91 5.53 6.81 -3.06
C VAL A 91 6.82 6.13 -2.65
N GLY A 92 7.58 6.79 -1.79
CA GLY A 92 8.81 6.28 -1.19
C GLY A 92 8.53 5.55 0.11
N ILE A 93 9.34 4.54 0.38
CA ILE A 93 9.38 3.75 1.59
C ILE A 93 10.79 3.87 2.16
N THR A 94 10.88 4.34 3.39
CA THR A 94 12.13 4.40 4.15
C THR A 94 12.03 3.43 5.33
N PRO A 95 12.67 2.24 5.25
CA PRO A 95 12.76 1.31 6.36
C PRO A 95 13.29 1.98 7.63
N ALA A 96 12.59 1.80 8.75
CA ALA A 96 12.89 2.47 10.02
C ALA A 96 13.05 4.00 9.91
N GLY A 97 12.42 4.64 8.91
CA GLY A 97 12.51 6.08 8.64
C GLY A 97 11.84 6.96 9.69
N LEU A 98 11.06 6.38 10.60
CA LEU A 98 10.48 7.06 11.75
C LEU A 98 10.82 6.31 13.04
N VAL A 99 11.32 7.04 14.04
CA VAL A 99 11.60 6.52 15.38
C VAL A 99 10.87 7.37 16.40
N ASN A 100 9.79 6.81 16.98
CA ASN A 100 9.06 7.47 18.05
C ASN A 100 9.73 7.21 19.39
N GLU A 101 10.09 8.26 20.10
CA GLU A 101 10.68 8.16 21.44
C GLU A 101 9.62 8.33 22.53
N THR A 102 9.52 7.36 23.43
CA THR A 102 8.74 7.46 24.67
C THR A 102 9.67 7.41 25.87
N LYS A 103 9.54 8.39 26.78
CA LYS A 103 10.34 8.45 28.01
C LYS A 103 9.49 8.11 29.21
N VAL A 104 9.97 7.17 30.03
CA VAL A 104 9.30 6.68 31.23
C VAL A 104 10.22 6.86 32.43
N ASN A 105 9.76 7.62 33.43
CA ASN A 105 10.48 7.76 34.69
C ASN A 105 10.21 6.53 35.58
N LEU A 106 11.23 5.68 35.72
CA LEU A 106 11.21 4.49 36.58
C LEU A 106 11.67 4.80 38.01
N ALA A 107 12.29 5.95 38.28
CA ALA A 107 12.89 6.27 39.58
C ALA A 107 11.88 6.24 40.75
N THR A 108 10.59 6.38 40.44
CA THR A 108 9.47 6.29 41.39
C THR A 108 9.03 4.86 41.69
N LYS A 109 9.56 3.85 40.98
CA LYS A 109 9.20 2.44 41.16
C LYS A 109 10.17 1.71 42.11
N PRO A 110 9.68 0.85 43.01
CA PRO A 110 10.55 0.02 43.85
C PRO A 110 11.48 -0.85 42.99
N ASN A 111 12.76 -0.94 43.38
CA ASN A 111 13.78 -1.78 42.72
C ASN A 111 14.03 -1.47 41.23
N TRP A 112 13.73 -0.25 40.76
CA TRP A 112 13.91 0.13 39.35
C TRP A 112 15.33 -0.08 38.82
N GLN A 113 16.34 -0.04 39.70
CA GLN A 113 17.74 -0.28 39.33
C GLN A 113 18.00 -1.70 38.78
N ARG A 114 17.06 -2.62 39.00
CA ARG A 114 17.10 -4.00 38.47
C ARG A 114 16.19 -4.19 37.26
N THR A 115 15.50 -3.14 36.80
CA THR A 115 14.62 -3.22 35.64
C THR A 115 15.41 -3.52 34.38
N THR A 116 14.94 -4.51 33.63
CA THR A 116 15.50 -4.94 32.35
C THR A 116 14.62 -4.47 31.18
N PRO A 117 15.12 -4.49 29.93
CA PRO A 117 14.27 -4.32 28.74
C PRO A 117 13.06 -5.25 28.73
N GLU A 118 13.22 -6.49 29.22
CA GLU A 118 12.14 -7.46 29.29
C GLU A 118 11.02 -7.07 30.26
N ASP A 119 11.38 -6.46 31.39
CA ASP A 119 10.39 -5.91 32.32
C ASP A 119 9.60 -4.75 31.68
N LEU A 120 10.27 -3.93 30.87
CA LEU A 120 9.62 -2.84 30.12
C LEU A 120 8.67 -3.37 29.04
N ARG A 121 9.04 -4.43 28.32
CA ARG A 121 8.11 -5.13 27.41
C ARG A 121 6.91 -5.70 28.17
N GLY A 122 7.13 -6.32 29.33
CA GLY A 122 6.06 -6.81 30.20
C GLY A 122 5.12 -5.70 30.66
N MET A 123 5.65 -4.50 30.93
CA MET A 123 4.84 -3.31 31.22
C MET A 123 4.03 -2.86 29.99
N ALA A 124 4.65 -2.77 28.82
CA ALA A 124 3.99 -2.38 27.58
C ALA A 124 2.89 -3.38 27.19
N ALA A 125 3.15 -4.67 27.29
CA ALA A 125 2.17 -5.74 27.04
C ALA A 125 0.92 -5.59 27.92
N ARG A 126 1.09 -5.30 29.21
CA ARG A 126 -0.03 -5.04 30.13
C ARG A 126 -0.78 -3.75 29.78
N ALA A 127 -0.07 -2.67 29.46
CA ALA A 127 -0.68 -1.38 29.12
C ALA A 127 -1.49 -1.46 27.83
N LEU A 128 -0.94 -2.14 26.81
CA LEU A 128 -1.55 -2.32 25.50
C LEU A 128 -2.55 -3.48 25.44
N ARG A 129 -2.65 -4.26 26.52
CA ARG A 129 -3.47 -5.49 26.61
C ARG A 129 -3.14 -6.50 25.49
N MET A 130 -1.85 -6.65 25.21
CA MET A 130 -1.34 -7.54 24.17
C MET A 130 -0.49 -8.67 24.77
N PRO A 131 -0.38 -9.81 24.07
CA PRO A 131 0.57 -10.85 24.45
C PRO A 131 2.01 -10.31 24.46
N LEU A 132 2.81 -10.75 25.44
CA LEU A 132 4.22 -10.34 25.55
C LEU A 132 5.03 -10.69 24.30
N GLU A 133 4.74 -11.82 23.66
CA GLU A 133 5.41 -12.23 22.42
C GLU A 133 5.16 -11.26 21.26
N GLU A 134 3.99 -10.65 21.19
CA GLU A 134 3.71 -9.61 20.18
C GLU A 134 4.51 -8.33 20.48
N VAL A 135 4.68 -7.97 21.75
CA VAL A 135 5.51 -6.82 22.12
C VAL A 135 6.99 -7.08 21.83
N ARG A 136 7.50 -8.28 22.15
CA ARG A 136 8.87 -8.69 21.82
C ARG A 136 9.15 -8.65 20.33
N TRP A 137 8.15 -8.95 19.51
CA TRP A 137 8.27 -8.91 18.05
C TRP A 137 8.67 -7.53 17.53
N PHE A 138 8.05 -6.46 18.04
CA PHE A 138 8.27 -5.10 17.57
C PHE A 138 9.32 -4.30 18.34
N TYR A 139 9.67 -4.73 19.56
CA TYR A 139 10.65 -4.03 20.40
C TYR A 139 11.81 -4.95 20.75
N ARG A 140 12.97 -4.71 20.12
CA ARG A 140 14.23 -5.43 20.36
C ARG A 140 14.96 -4.84 21.57
N ASP A 141 16.03 -5.49 22.03
CA ASP A 141 16.77 -5.01 23.22
C ASP A 141 17.38 -3.63 22.97
N GLU A 142 17.85 -3.37 21.75
CA GLU A 142 18.38 -2.10 21.29
C GLU A 142 17.36 -0.95 21.27
N ASP A 143 16.07 -1.25 21.35
CA ASP A 143 15.01 -0.25 21.39
C ASP A 143 14.78 0.31 22.79
N PHE A 144 15.44 -0.24 23.83
CA PHE A 144 15.33 0.22 25.21
C PHE A 144 16.67 0.75 25.73
N ALA A 145 16.66 1.96 26.27
CA ALA A 145 17.79 2.53 27.00
C ALA A 145 17.35 2.96 28.40
N ILE A 146 17.94 2.39 29.45
CA ILE A 146 17.66 2.75 30.84
C ILE A 146 18.89 3.48 31.38
N ASP A 147 18.73 4.75 31.71
CA ASP A 147 19.84 5.54 32.23
C ASP A 147 20.08 5.31 33.74
N PRO A 148 21.24 5.73 34.28
CA PRO A 148 21.55 5.61 35.71
C PRO A 148 20.68 6.46 36.64
N THR A 149 19.85 7.36 36.10
CA THR A 149 18.92 8.20 36.88
C THR A 149 17.53 7.57 36.98
N GLY A 150 17.28 6.48 36.25
CA GLY A 150 16.01 5.78 36.18
C GLY A 150 15.08 6.28 35.09
N LEU A 151 15.57 7.04 34.12
CA LEU A 151 14.82 7.39 32.92
C LEU A 151 15.01 6.27 31.88
N ALA A 152 13.92 5.62 31.51
CA ALA A 152 13.88 4.69 30.39
C ALA A 152 13.42 5.41 29.12
N THR A 153 14.17 5.26 28.04
CA THR A 153 13.79 5.68 26.68
C THR A 153 13.44 4.45 25.87
N ILE A 154 12.27 4.47 25.24
CA ILE A 154 11.74 3.40 24.39
C ILE A 154 11.67 3.96 22.97
N HIS A 155 12.32 3.31 22.03
CA HIS A 155 12.31 3.65 20.61
C HIS A 155 11.33 2.73 19.88
N GLN A 156 10.31 3.29 19.24
CA GLN A 156 9.44 2.53 18.36
C GLN A 156 9.79 2.86 16.92
N ARG A 157 10.34 1.89 16.20
CA ARG A 157 10.72 2.03 14.79
C ARG A 157 9.53 1.75 13.88
N LYS A 158 9.39 2.56 12.83
CA LYS A 158 8.35 2.44 11.81
C LYS A 158 8.93 2.73 10.44
N ASP A 159 8.37 2.10 9.42
CA ASP A 159 8.70 2.39 8.03
C ASP A 159 7.92 3.62 7.59
N ALA A 160 8.62 4.64 7.09
CA ALA A 160 8.01 5.88 6.66
C ALA A 160 7.55 5.77 5.21
N LEU A 161 6.35 6.28 4.92
CA LEU A 161 5.77 6.43 3.60
C LEU A 161 5.75 7.91 3.24
N SER A 162 6.32 8.25 2.08
CA SER A 162 6.45 9.64 1.64
C SER A 162 6.04 9.82 0.18
N VAL A 163 5.46 10.97 -0.15
CA VAL A 163 5.24 11.37 -1.55
C VAL A 163 6.56 11.83 -2.15
N LEU A 164 6.84 11.38 -3.38
CA LEU A 164 8.05 11.73 -4.13
C LEU A 164 7.66 12.52 -5.38
N ASP A 165 7.66 13.85 -5.29
CA ASP A 165 7.13 14.73 -6.35
C ASP A 165 7.85 14.56 -7.70
N ASP A 166 9.17 14.29 -7.69
CA ASP A 166 9.97 13.98 -8.88
C ASP A 166 10.40 12.49 -8.97
N GLY A 167 9.88 11.68 -8.05
CA GLY A 167 10.24 10.28 -7.86
C GLY A 167 11.54 10.04 -7.07
N GLY A 168 12.25 11.08 -6.66
CA GLY A 168 13.43 11.04 -5.78
C GLY A 168 13.07 11.26 -4.30
N PHE A 169 14.04 11.03 -3.41
CA PHE A 169 13.88 11.20 -1.96
C PHE A 169 14.32 12.58 -1.46
N GLU A 170 14.94 13.38 -2.33
CA GLU A 170 15.52 14.68 -2.03
C GLU A 170 14.48 15.71 -1.57
N THR A 171 13.24 15.58 -2.04
CA THR A 171 12.10 16.41 -1.65
C THR A 171 10.94 15.55 -1.12
N ALA A 172 11.26 14.42 -0.50
CA ALA A 172 10.25 13.52 0.04
C ALA A 172 9.39 14.24 1.11
N ARG A 173 8.07 14.09 1.01
CA ARG A 173 7.13 14.66 1.99
C ARG A 173 6.45 13.53 2.75
N PHE A 174 6.60 13.50 4.07
CA PHE A 174 6.03 12.44 4.90
C PHE A 174 4.51 12.44 4.81
N MET A 175 3.94 11.24 4.69
CA MET A 175 2.50 11.05 4.53
C MET A 175 1.94 10.15 5.63
N SER A 176 2.59 9.02 5.88
CA SER A 176 2.10 7.97 6.77
C SER A 176 3.26 7.05 7.17
N CYS A 177 3.01 6.11 8.08
CA CYS A 177 3.98 5.09 8.42
C CYS A 177 3.29 3.73 8.63
N MET A 178 4.09 2.68 8.67
CA MET A 178 3.64 1.33 9.00
C MET A 178 4.62 0.65 9.95
N GLY A 179 4.21 -0.46 10.56
CA GLY A 179 5.11 -1.26 11.39
C GLY A 179 6.40 -1.59 10.64
N ALA A 180 7.54 -1.46 11.30
CA ALA A 180 8.85 -1.69 10.68
C ALA A 180 8.96 -3.13 10.16
N MET A 181 9.05 -3.28 8.85
CA MET A 181 9.08 -4.59 8.19
C MET A 181 10.48 -5.19 8.23
N HIS A 182 10.55 -6.52 8.28
CA HIS A 182 11.76 -7.27 7.98
C HIS A 182 11.90 -7.42 6.45
N TRP A 183 12.32 -6.36 5.77
CA TRP A 183 12.35 -6.32 4.30
C TRP A 183 13.23 -7.39 3.64
N ASP A 184 14.25 -7.84 4.34
CA ASP A 184 15.15 -8.92 3.93
C ASP A 184 14.55 -10.32 4.09
N GLU A 185 13.55 -10.48 4.98
CA GLU A 185 12.75 -11.69 5.20
C GLU A 185 11.31 -11.35 5.67
N ILE A 186 10.42 -11.12 4.70
CA ILE A 186 9.01 -10.76 4.94
C ILE A 186 8.31 -11.88 5.71
N ASP A 187 7.76 -11.52 6.87
CA ASP A 187 7.18 -12.48 7.80
C ASP A 187 5.88 -12.05 8.49
N PHE A 188 5.38 -10.85 8.19
CA PHE A 188 4.06 -10.40 8.62
C PHE A 188 3.42 -9.43 7.62
N LEU A 189 2.12 -9.20 7.79
CA LEU A 189 1.38 -8.15 7.11
C LEU A 189 1.25 -6.95 8.06
N PRO A 190 1.73 -5.75 7.67
CA PRO A 190 1.80 -4.62 8.58
C PRO A 190 0.46 -3.91 8.75
N VAL A 191 0.34 -3.22 9.89
CA VAL A 191 -0.62 -2.14 10.05
C VAL A 191 -0.06 -0.88 9.41
N VAL A 192 -0.87 -0.25 8.56
CA VAL A 192 -0.63 1.13 8.12
C VAL A 192 -1.30 2.06 9.10
N GLU A 193 -0.52 2.96 9.69
CA GLU A 193 -1.01 4.01 10.58
C GLU A 193 -1.30 5.28 9.79
N LEU A 194 -2.25 6.09 10.26
CA LEU A 194 -2.72 7.27 9.51
C LEU A 194 -3.24 6.90 8.11
N PHE A 195 -3.88 5.73 7.95
CA PHE A 195 -4.28 5.16 6.64
C PHE A 195 -5.10 6.12 5.76
N LYS A 196 -5.92 6.99 6.36
CA LYS A 196 -6.69 8.03 5.64
C LYS A 196 -5.83 9.17 5.06
N SER A 197 -4.52 9.17 5.34
CA SER A 197 -3.54 10.11 4.77
C SER A 197 -2.84 9.52 3.54
N LEU A 198 -3.13 8.28 3.12
CA LEU A 198 -2.48 7.69 1.96
C LEU A 198 -3.06 8.18 0.63
N LEU A 199 -2.19 8.50 -0.32
CA LEU A 199 -2.59 8.72 -1.72
C LEU A 199 -3.37 7.50 -2.26
N PRO A 200 -4.42 7.71 -3.07
CA PRO A 200 -5.17 6.63 -3.70
C PRO A 200 -4.27 5.65 -4.45
N GLY A 201 -4.40 4.37 -4.13
CA GLY A 201 -3.61 3.28 -4.72
C GLY A 201 -2.34 2.91 -3.93
N THR A 202 -1.92 3.70 -2.94
CA THR A 202 -0.68 3.42 -2.17
C THR A 202 -0.72 2.06 -1.50
N GLY A 203 -1.82 1.73 -0.81
CA GLY A 203 -1.95 0.43 -0.13
C GLY A 203 -1.77 -0.76 -1.09
N SER A 204 -2.37 -0.70 -2.29
CA SER A 204 -2.21 -1.76 -3.29
C SER A 204 -0.81 -1.84 -3.86
N ALA A 205 -0.17 -0.70 -4.17
CA ALA A 205 1.19 -0.67 -4.71
C ALA A 205 2.24 -1.15 -3.69
N VAL A 206 2.09 -0.77 -2.42
CA VAL A 206 2.96 -1.26 -1.33
C VAL A 206 2.75 -2.76 -1.09
N LEU A 207 1.50 -3.26 -1.10
CA LEU A 207 1.24 -4.69 -0.98
C LEU A 207 1.74 -5.49 -2.19
N GLU A 208 1.72 -4.91 -3.39
CA GLU A 208 2.33 -5.50 -4.59
C GLU A 208 3.85 -5.67 -4.39
N LEU A 209 4.53 -4.68 -3.80
CA LEU A 209 5.95 -4.79 -3.44
C LEU A 209 6.19 -5.84 -2.33
N ILE A 210 5.42 -5.82 -1.25
CA ILE A 210 5.55 -6.79 -0.14
C ILE A 210 5.36 -8.21 -0.68
N ARG A 211 4.34 -8.43 -1.50
CA ARG A 211 4.06 -9.73 -2.11
C ARG A 211 5.18 -10.17 -3.04
N ALA A 212 5.70 -9.26 -3.87
CA ALA A 212 6.82 -9.51 -4.76
C ALA A 212 8.09 -9.96 -4.01
N LEU A 213 8.46 -9.24 -2.96
CA LEU A 213 9.64 -9.57 -2.14
C LEU A 213 9.45 -10.88 -1.38
N TYR A 214 8.25 -11.11 -0.84
CA TYR A 214 7.91 -12.39 -0.20
C TYR A 214 8.10 -13.56 -1.18
N ASP A 215 7.58 -13.45 -2.40
CA ASP A 215 7.69 -14.51 -3.41
C ASP A 215 9.17 -14.80 -3.75
N ASP A 216 10.00 -13.78 -3.89
CA ASP A 216 11.46 -13.94 -4.10
C ASP A 216 12.12 -14.72 -2.96
N GLN A 217 11.75 -14.42 -1.72
CA GLN A 217 12.32 -15.03 -0.51
C GLN A 217 11.82 -16.45 -0.25
N GLN A 218 10.66 -16.83 -0.82
CA GLN A 218 10.13 -18.18 -0.72
C GLN A 218 10.64 -19.13 -1.82
N ARG A 219 11.35 -18.62 -2.84
CA ARG A 219 11.88 -19.45 -3.94
C ARG A 219 12.71 -20.62 -3.42
N GLY A 220 12.42 -21.81 -3.93
CA GLY A 220 13.14 -23.04 -3.58
C GLY A 220 12.81 -23.61 -2.19
N ARG A 221 11.91 -22.99 -1.40
CA ARG A 221 11.43 -23.56 -0.15
C ARG A 221 10.43 -24.69 -0.42
N SER A 222 10.50 -25.76 0.39
CA SER A 222 9.59 -26.91 0.29
C SER A 222 8.17 -26.62 0.80
N ALA A 223 8.04 -25.63 1.70
CA ALA A 223 6.77 -25.14 2.21
C ALA A 223 6.81 -23.62 2.31
N LEU A 224 5.72 -22.98 1.91
CA LEU A 224 5.55 -21.53 1.95
C LEU A 224 5.35 -21.07 3.40
N ARG A 225 6.01 -20.00 3.81
CA ARG A 225 5.84 -19.42 5.16
C ARG A 225 4.52 -18.65 5.25
N PRO A 226 3.52 -19.08 6.04
CA PRO A 226 2.33 -18.27 6.24
C PRO A 226 2.67 -16.95 6.93
N LEU A 227 2.07 -15.85 6.46
CA LEU A 227 2.15 -14.55 7.11
C LEU A 227 1.06 -14.40 8.18
N ARG A 228 1.27 -13.49 9.12
CA ARG A 228 0.25 -13.08 10.11
C ARG A 228 0.10 -11.58 10.07
N TYR A 229 -1.10 -11.08 10.34
CA TYR A 229 -1.32 -9.66 10.55
C TYR A 229 -0.78 -9.26 11.93
N ARG A 230 0.11 -8.26 11.97
CA ARG A 230 0.73 -7.80 13.23
C ARG A 230 0.76 -6.28 13.32
N GLY A 231 0.47 -5.76 14.50
CA GLY A 231 0.61 -4.35 14.86
C GLY A 231 0.48 -4.13 16.36
N ILE A 232 0.94 -2.98 16.85
CA ILE A 232 0.86 -2.61 18.26
C ILE A 232 0.17 -1.23 18.42
N PRO A 233 -1.13 -1.20 18.80
CA PRO A 233 -2.07 -2.32 18.80
C PRO A 233 -2.52 -2.69 17.37
N PRO A 234 -3.15 -3.86 17.15
CA PRO A 234 -3.73 -4.20 15.86
C PRO A 234 -5.02 -3.40 15.60
N TYR A 235 -5.26 -3.01 14.34
CA TYR A 235 -6.43 -2.26 13.88
C TYR A 235 -7.09 -2.96 12.68
N PRO A 236 -7.71 -4.13 12.87
CA PRO A 236 -8.34 -4.84 11.77
C PRO A 236 -9.52 -4.03 11.22
N SER A 237 -9.62 -3.97 9.91
CA SER A 237 -10.72 -3.32 9.21
C SER A 237 -11.12 -4.13 7.97
N GLU A 238 -12.37 -3.98 7.53
CA GLU A 238 -12.82 -4.65 6.32
C GLU A 238 -11.99 -4.22 5.08
N ALA A 239 -11.57 -2.96 5.02
CA ALA A 239 -10.70 -2.45 3.97
C ALA A 239 -9.33 -3.18 3.97
N ALA A 240 -8.71 -3.33 5.14
CA ALA A 240 -7.46 -4.09 5.27
C ALA A 240 -7.65 -5.57 4.90
N PHE A 241 -8.73 -6.21 5.37
CA PHE A 241 -9.03 -7.60 5.03
C PHE A 241 -9.19 -7.80 3.52
N ARG A 242 -9.96 -6.94 2.85
CA ARG A 242 -10.17 -6.99 1.40
C ARG A 242 -8.88 -6.74 0.62
N LEU A 243 -8.05 -5.78 1.06
CA LEU A 243 -6.75 -5.51 0.46
C LEU A 243 -5.83 -6.72 0.59
N PHE A 244 -5.66 -7.27 1.79
CA PHE A 244 -4.83 -8.46 2.00
C PHE A 244 -5.36 -9.66 1.21
N SER A 245 -6.68 -9.86 1.19
CA SER A 245 -7.33 -10.93 0.42
C SER A 245 -7.14 -10.82 -1.09
N ALA A 246 -6.73 -9.66 -1.61
CA ALA A 246 -6.39 -9.52 -3.01
C ALA A 246 -5.04 -10.19 -3.34
N PHE A 247 -4.09 -10.21 -2.40
CA PHE A 247 -2.73 -10.70 -2.59
C PHE A 247 -2.43 -12.00 -1.84
N PHE A 248 -3.21 -12.33 -0.82
CA PHE A 248 -3.05 -13.48 0.05
C PHE A 248 -4.40 -14.14 0.34
N THR A 249 -4.41 -15.44 0.57
CA THR A 249 -5.58 -16.22 0.97
C THR A 249 -5.61 -16.36 2.49
N PRO A 250 -6.62 -15.82 3.19
CA PRO A 250 -6.75 -15.95 4.63
C PRO A 250 -7.17 -17.35 5.04
N GLN A 251 -6.62 -17.82 6.16
CA GLN A 251 -6.91 -19.09 6.79
C GLN A 251 -7.07 -18.89 8.29
N SER A 252 -8.24 -19.28 8.80
CA SER A 252 -8.49 -19.47 10.22
C SER A 252 -8.05 -20.87 10.66
N GLY A 253 -7.87 -21.03 11.97
CA GLY A 253 -7.57 -22.33 12.59
C GLY A 253 -8.72 -23.32 12.50
N GLU A 254 -9.41 -23.56 13.63
CA GLU A 254 -10.68 -24.32 13.62
C GLU A 254 -11.64 -23.73 12.58
N ALA A 255 -12.65 -24.49 12.12
CA ALA A 255 -13.55 -24.21 10.98
C ALA A 255 -14.37 -22.88 11.04
N GLY A 256 -13.92 -21.88 11.78
CA GLY A 256 -14.39 -20.51 11.79
C GLY A 256 -14.05 -19.73 10.52
N ASP A 257 -14.72 -18.60 10.41
CA ASP A 257 -14.63 -17.67 9.29
C ASP A 257 -13.41 -16.76 9.48
N PRO A 258 -12.43 -16.77 8.56
CA PRO A 258 -11.25 -15.89 8.62
C PRO A 258 -11.58 -14.41 8.69
N PHE A 259 -12.70 -13.97 8.10
CA PHE A 259 -13.13 -12.58 8.19
C PHE A 259 -13.56 -12.23 9.62
N VAL A 260 -14.37 -13.08 10.25
CA VAL A 260 -14.85 -12.87 11.62
C VAL A 260 -13.69 -12.89 12.62
N ASP A 261 -12.75 -13.83 12.47
CA ASP A 261 -11.58 -13.87 13.34
C ASP A 261 -10.65 -12.68 13.10
N PHE A 262 -10.49 -12.22 11.85
CA PHE A 262 -9.69 -11.04 11.53
C PHE A 262 -10.28 -9.77 12.15
N MET A 263 -11.60 -9.55 12.02
CA MET A 263 -12.28 -8.36 12.54
C MET A 263 -12.28 -8.27 14.07
N ASN A 264 -11.93 -9.34 14.78
CA ASN A 264 -11.77 -9.33 16.22
C ASN A 264 -10.30 -8.98 16.57
N PRO A 265 -10.00 -7.80 17.17
CA PRO A 265 -8.62 -7.40 17.47
C PRO A 265 -7.83 -8.44 18.27
N SER A 266 -8.47 -9.15 19.20
CA SER A 266 -7.84 -10.19 20.04
C SER A 266 -7.51 -11.48 19.28
N LYS A 267 -8.08 -11.67 18.08
CA LYS A 267 -7.87 -12.85 17.22
C LYS A 267 -7.23 -12.52 15.87
N SER A 268 -7.18 -11.25 15.48
CA SER A 268 -6.68 -10.80 14.17
C SER A 268 -5.30 -11.38 13.81
N GLN A 269 -4.42 -11.49 14.81
CA GLN A 269 -3.06 -12.05 14.68
C GLN A 269 -2.98 -13.57 14.51
N VAL A 270 -4.06 -14.32 14.78
CA VAL A 270 -4.08 -15.79 14.60
C VAL A 270 -4.52 -16.21 13.20
N VAL A 271 -5.13 -15.30 12.44
CA VAL A 271 -5.43 -15.52 11.02
C VAL A 271 -4.11 -15.58 10.27
N THR A 272 -3.92 -16.69 9.54
CA THR A 272 -2.74 -16.89 8.70
C THR A 272 -3.06 -16.56 7.25
N TRP A 273 -2.05 -16.11 6.51
CA TRP A 273 -2.20 -15.61 5.16
C TRP A 273 -1.19 -16.31 4.26
N LEU A 274 -1.69 -17.12 3.33
CA LEU A 274 -0.88 -17.77 2.29
C LEU A 274 -0.88 -16.95 1.02
N PRO A 275 0.13 -17.02 0.16
CA PRO A 275 0.10 -16.34 -1.12
C PRO A 275 -1.12 -16.76 -1.95
N ALA A 276 -1.86 -15.79 -2.49
CA ALA A 276 -2.85 -16.04 -3.54
C ALA A 276 -2.14 -16.45 -4.84
N ASP A 277 -2.76 -17.34 -5.63
CA ASP A 277 -2.17 -17.86 -6.86
C ASP A 277 -2.01 -16.78 -7.94
N HIS A 278 -3.01 -15.90 -8.07
CA HIS A 278 -3.07 -14.87 -9.12
C HIS A 278 -3.37 -13.50 -8.47
N PRO A 279 -2.38 -12.86 -7.83
CA PRO A 279 -2.56 -11.53 -7.26
C PRO A 279 -2.83 -10.50 -8.38
N PRO A 280 -3.43 -9.35 -8.06
CA PRO A 280 -3.63 -8.28 -9.04
C PRO A 280 -2.28 -7.76 -9.55
N VAL A 281 -2.21 -7.51 -10.85
CA VAL A 281 -1.03 -6.94 -11.53
C VAL A 281 -1.43 -5.74 -12.38
N ARG A 282 -0.51 -4.77 -12.50
CA ARG A 282 -0.78 -3.49 -13.17
C ARG A 282 -0.05 -3.39 -14.50
N TYR A 283 -0.72 -2.80 -15.48
CA TYR A 283 -0.20 -2.52 -16.81
C TYR A 283 -0.39 -1.04 -17.11
N PHE A 284 0.68 -0.37 -17.49
CA PHE A 284 0.67 1.05 -17.77
C PHE A 284 0.67 1.30 -19.28
N ASP A 285 -0.06 2.32 -19.70
CA ASP A 285 0.05 2.92 -21.02
C ASP A 285 0.32 4.41 -20.86
N GLY A 286 1.60 4.77 -20.90
CA GLY A 286 2.03 6.17 -20.81
C GLY A 286 1.59 7.04 -21.98
N ARG A 287 1.20 6.47 -23.14
CA ARG A 287 0.72 7.25 -24.29
C ARG A 287 -0.73 7.69 -24.09
N GLN A 288 -1.55 6.80 -23.55
CA GLN A 288 -2.97 7.06 -23.28
C GLN A 288 -3.22 7.54 -21.84
N GLY A 289 -2.19 7.51 -20.98
CA GLY A 289 -2.27 7.92 -19.58
C GLY A 289 -3.16 6.99 -18.75
N VAL A 290 -3.17 5.69 -19.06
CA VAL A 290 -4.06 4.69 -18.44
C VAL A 290 -3.24 3.64 -17.69
N CYS A 291 -3.71 3.27 -16.50
CA CYS A 291 -3.25 2.07 -15.81
C CYS A 291 -4.41 1.09 -15.66
N ILE A 292 -4.21 -0.18 -16.06
CA ILE A 292 -5.19 -1.25 -15.91
C ILE A 292 -4.69 -2.25 -14.88
N THR A 293 -5.50 -2.54 -13.86
CA THR A 293 -5.26 -3.63 -12.91
C THR A 293 -6.01 -4.87 -13.36
N VAL A 294 -5.31 -5.99 -13.51
CA VAL A 294 -5.86 -7.29 -13.90
C VAL A 294 -5.70 -8.28 -12.78
N LYS A 295 -6.74 -9.08 -12.52
CA LYS A 295 -6.70 -10.22 -11.60
C LYS A 295 -7.45 -11.38 -12.23
N ASP A 296 -6.89 -12.59 -12.14
CA ASP A 296 -7.49 -13.81 -12.72
C ASP A 296 -7.82 -13.69 -14.22
N GLY A 297 -6.98 -12.95 -14.98
CA GLY A 297 -7.19 -12.69 -16.41
C GLY A 297 -8.31 -11.69 -16.72
N VAL A 298 -8.93 -11.07 -15.71
CA VAL A 298 -10.03 -10.12 -15.86
C VAL A 298 -9.57 -8.72 -15.43
N ALA A 299 -9.85 -7.70 -16.23
CA ALA A 299 -9.62 -6.31 -15.86
C ALA A 299 -10.53 -5.93 -14.68
N GLN A 300 -9.96 -5.53 -13.56
CA GLN A 300 -10.68 -5.20 -12.32
C GLN A 300 -10.90 -3.71 -12.14
N LYS A 301 -9.90 -2.92 -12.53
CA LYS A 301 -9.85 -1.48 -12.34
C LYS A 301 -9.07 -0.81 -13.47
N ALA A 302 -9.48 0.40 -13.85
CA ALA A 302 -8.72 1.27 -14.73
C ALA A 302 -8.65 2.68 -14.13
N THR A 303 -7.47 3.29 -14.17
CA THR A 303 -7.23 4.65 -13.69
C THR A 303 -6.72 5.50 -14.83
N LEU A 304 -7.33 6.67 -15.03
CA LEU A 304 -6.87 7.68 -15.98
C LEU A 304 -6.07 8.75 -15.24
N THR A 305 -4.84 8.97 -15.64
CA THR A 305 -3.95 10.02 -15.10
C THR A 305 -4.52 11.43 -15.27
N ALA A 306 -5.30 11.65 -16.32
CA ALA A 306 -5.95 12.92 -16.65
C ALA A 306 -7.34 13.08 -16.03
N ASP A 307 -7.78 12.15 -15.17
CA ASP A 307 -9.11 12.23 -14.55
C ASP A 307 -9.20 13.40 -13.57
N THR A 308 -10.06 14.37 -13.86
CA THR A 308 -10.26 15.54 -12.99
C THR A 308 -11.07 15.21 -11.73
N GLY A 309 -11.73 14.05 -11.69
CA GLY A 309 -12.41 13.55 -10.49
C GLY A 309 -11.48 12.81 -9.53
N GLY A 310 -10.31 12.36 -9.98
CA GLY A 310 -9.40 11.55 -9.16
C GLY A 310 -9.95 10.14 -8.87
N LEU A 311 -10.85 9.61 -9.70
CA LEU A 311 -11.55 8.35 -9.43
C LEU A 311 -11.21 7.27 -10.46
N ALA A 312 -11.21 6.02 -10.01
CA ALA A 312 -11.03 4.88 -10.88
C ALA A 312 -12.36 4.38 -11.47
N TYR A 313 -12.27 3.72 -12.62
CA TYR A 313 -13.32 2.88 -13.17
C TYR A 313 -13.16 1.45 -12.64
N VAL A 314 -14.27 0.75 -12.40
CA VAL A 314 -14.23 -0.62 -11.87
C VAL A 314 -15.04 -1.60 -12.72
N ASN A 315 -14.66 -2.87 -12.68
CA ASN A 315 -15.44 -3.92 -13.32
C ASN A 315 -16.78 -4.11 -12.57
N PRO A 316 -17.94 -4.12 -13.26
CA PRO A 316 -19.25 -4.36 -12.65
C PRO A 316 -19.48 -5.81 -12.18
N LEU A 317 -18.66 -6.77 -12.62
CA LEU A 317 -18.86 -8.18 -12.31
C LEU A 317 -18.88 -8.40 -10.78
N GLY A 318 -19.92 -9.09 -10.29
CA GLY A 318 -20.10 -9.37 -8.87
C GLY A 318 -20.53 -8.17 -8.03
N ARG A 319 -20.73 -6.99 -8.63
CA ARG A 319 -21.22 -5.79 -7.93
C ARG A 319 -22.72 -5.62 -8.14
N ARG A 320 -23.41 -5.19 -7.08
CA ARG A 320 -24.81 -4.75 -7.12
C ARG A 320 -24.94 -3.26 -7.44
N VAL A 321 -23.92 -2.48 -7.05
CA VAL A 321 -23.85 -1.03 -7.22
C VAL A 321 -22.47 -0.68 -7.76
N LEU A 322 -22.43 0.23 -8.73
CA LEU A 322 -21.21 0.80 -9.26
C LEU A 322 -20.77 2.00 -8.41
N PRO A 323 -19.54 2.02 -7.87
CA PRO A 323 -18.99 3.20 -7.24
C PRO A 323 -19.08 4.40 -8.19
N LEU A 324 -19.86 5.41 -7.78
CA LEU A 324 -20.02 6.68 -8.49
C LEU A 324 -20.46 6.51 -9.96
N ASP A 325 -21.18 5.44 -10.28
CA ASP A 325 -21.63 5.08 -11.63
C ASP A 325 -20.50 4.92 -12.66
N ARG A 326 -19.27 4.67 -12.20
CA ARG A 326 -18.10 4.49 -13.06
C ARG A 326 -17.80 3.02 -13.29
N SER A 327 -17.76 2.60 -14.55
CA SER A 327 -17.46 1.22 -14.92
C SER A 327 -16.44 1.09 -16.03
N LEU A 328 -15.80 -0.06 -16.08
CA LEU A 328 -14.99 -0.48 -17.22
C LEU A 328 -15.55 -1.78 -17.81
N ARG A 329 -15.37 -1.95 -19.11
CA ARG A 329 -15.54 -3.23 -19.80
C ARG A 329 -14.47 -3.41 -20.87
N ILE A 330 -14.16 -4.66 -21.19
CA ILE A 330 -13.29 -5.03 -22.30
C ILE A 330 -14.16 -5.46 -23.46
N ASP A 331 -13.88 -4.94 -24.66
CA ASP A 331 -14.54 -5.32 -25.90
C ASP A 331 -13.47 -5.55 -26.98
N GLY A 332 -13.13 -6.82 -27.21
CA GLY A 332 -12.02 -7.21 -28.08
C GLY A 332 -10.68 -6.63 -27.60
N GLN A 333 -10.11 -5.70 -28.38
CA GLN A 333 -8.84 -5.02 -28.07
C GLN A 333 -9.04 -3.60 -27.51
N GLN A 334 -10.26 -3.28 -27.08
CA GLN A 334 -10.62 -1.98 -26.56
C GLN A 334 -11.02 -2.07 -25.09
N LEU A 335 -10.55 -1.10 -24.32
CA LEU A 335 -11.04 -0.77 -22.99
C LEU A 335 -12.10 0.31 -23.15
N ILE A 336 -13.28 0.06 -22.61
CA ILE A 336 -14.40 1.00 -22.64
C ILE A 336 -14.65 1.47 -21.21
N LEU A 337 -14.52 2.76 -20.99
CA LEU A 337 -14.68 3.44 -19.72
C LEU A 337 -15.97 4.24 -19.74
N LYS A 338 -16.89 3.92 -18.83
CA LYS A 338 -18.20 4.58 -18.74
C LYS A 338 -18.29 5.37 -17.44
N ASP A 339 -18.64 6.64 -17.55
CA ASP A 339 -18.99 7.52 -16.44
C ASP A 339 -20.41 8.04 -16.71
N ARG A 340 -21.39 7.38 -16.09
CA ARG A 340 -22.83 7.59 -16.39
C ARG A 340 -23.13 7.48 -17.89
N GLU A 341 -23.47 8.58 -18.55
CA GLU A 341 -23.81 8.63 -19.98
C GLU A 341 -22.58 8.85 -20.88
N GLN A 342 -21.42 9.18 -20.30
CA GLN A 342 -20.20 9.40 -21.05
C GLN A 342 -19.45 8.08 -21.23
N GLU A 343 -19.04 7.81 -22.47
CA GLU A 343 -18.23 6.65 -22.82
C GLU A 343 -16.93 7.11 -23.48
N MET A 344 -15.81 6.53 -23.02
CA MET A 344 -14.49 6.72 -23.57
C MET A 344 -13.93 5.37 -24.00
N ILE A 345 -13.40 5.29 -25.22
CA ILE A 345 -12.78 4.09 -25.77
C ILE A 345 -11.27 4.31 -25.82
N VAL A 346 -10.54 3.37 -25.23
CA VAL A 346 -9.09 3.37 -25.11
C VAL A 346 -8.56 2.06 -25.69
N SER A 347 -7.42 2.09 -26.38
CA SER A 347 -6.80 0.84 -26.85
C SER A 347 -6.17 0.09 -25.67
N LEU A 348 -6.19 -1.24 -25.65
CA LEU A 348 -5.53 -1.98 -24.58
C LEU A 348 -4.00 -1.78 -24.60
N PRO A 349 -3.35 -1.71 -23.42
CA PRO A 349 -1.90 -1.69 -23.31
C PRO A 349 -1.26 -2.85 -24.07
N THR A 350 -0.08 -2.62 -24.63
CA THR A 350 0.65 -3.63 -25.39
C THR A 350 1.04 -4.81 -24.48
N GLY A 351 0.80 -6.04 -24.95
CA GLY A 351 1.08 -7.26 -24.18
C GLY A 351 0.01 -7.62 -23.15
N LEU A 352 -1.03 -6.79 -22.99
CA LEU A 352 -2.14 -7.11 -22.11
C LEU A 352 -3.09 -8.11 -22.78
N HIS A 353 -3.19 -9.30 -22.20
CA HIS A 353 -4.20 -10.30 -22.57
C HIS A 353 -5.22 -10.41 -21.45
N VAL A 354 -6.43 -9.93 -21.72
CA VAL A 354 -7.55 -9.95 -20.77
C VAL A 354 -8.75 -10.62 -21.41
N GLN A 355 -9.54 -11.31 -20.59
CA GLN A 355 -10.78 -11.92 -21.01
C GLN A 355 -11.84 -10.85 -21.27
N THR A 356 -12.53 -10.98 -22.39
CA THR A 356 -13.80 -10.27 -22.61
C THR A 356 -14.83 -10.87 -21.67
N ALA A 357 -15.39 -10.05 -20.78
CA ALA A 357 -16.49 -10.46 -19.91
C ALA A 357 -17.74 -9.65 -20.27
N PRO A 358 -18.93 -10.29 -20.31
CA PRO A 358 -20.17 -9.54 -20.41
C PRO A 358 -20.28 -8.62 -19.19
N SER A 359 -20.44 -7.34 -19.46
CA SER A 359 -20.65 -6.32 -18.43
C SER A 359 -22.16 -6.19 -18.22
N PRO A 360 -22.75 -6.73 -17.14
CA PRO A 360 -24.15 -6.50 -16.87
C PRO A 360 -24.40 -4.99 -16.75
N GLU A 361 -25.46 -4.49 -17.36
CA GLU A 361 -25.91 -3.13 -17.07
C GLU A 361 -26.32 -3.06 -15.61
N GLN A 362 -25.69 -2.14 -14.89
CA GLN A 362 -26.04 -1.86 -13.50
C GLN A 362 -26.96 -0.65 -13.47
N PRO A 363 -27.94 -0.62 -12.56
CA PRO A 363 -28.82 0.53 -12.41
C PRO A 363 -27.97 1.77 -12.10
N MET A 364 -28.16 2.81 -12.89
CA MET A 364 -27.51 4.11 -12.67
C MET A 364 -28.15 4.81 -11.48
N SER A 365 -27.34 5.46 -10.64
CA SER A 365 -27.88 6.26 -9.55
C SER A 365 -28.71 7.44 -10.10
N PRO A 366 -29.90 7.72 -9.52
CA PRO A 366 -30.69 8.89 -9.91
C PRO A 366 -30.01 10.22 -9.54
N ILE A 367 -29.01 10.19 -8.66
CA ILE A 367 -28.25 11.36 -8.22
C ILE A 367 -26.81 11.21 -8.71
N ASP A 368 -26.31 12.18 -9.48
CA ASP A 368 -24.89 12.28 -9.81
C ASP A 368 -24.15 12.86 -8.58
N TRP A 369 -23.11 12.17 -8.12
CA TRP A 369 -22.30 12.59 -6.97
C TRP A 369 -21.74 14.01 -7.12
N ARG A 370 -21.56 14.49 -8.36
CA ARG A 370 -21.10 15.84 -8.67
C ARG A 370 -22.06 16.94 -8.20
N THR A 371 -23.35 16.62 -8.06
CA THR A 371 -24.36 17.61 -7.60
C THR A 371 -24.23 17.94 -6.12
N VAL A 372 -23.43 17.19 -5.36
CA VAL A 372 -23.16 17.44 -3.93
C VAL A 372 -22.25 18.66 -3.73
N PHE A 373 -21.50 19.07 -4.76
CA PHE A 373 -20.57 20.21 -4.70
C PHE A 373 -21.30 21.51 -5.14
N VAL A 374 -21.32 22.50 -4.25
CA VAL A 374 -21.93 23.82 -4.50
C VAL A 374 -20.93 24.93 -4.17
N PRO A 375 -20.52 25.77 -5.14
CA PRO A 375 -20.85 25.72 -6.57
C PRO A 375 -20.25 24.46 -7.27
N GLU A 376 -20.68 24.20 -8.53
CA GLU A 376 -20.24 23.05 -9.35
C GLU A 376 -18.73 22.78 -9.23
N LEU A 377 -18.35 21.49 -9.32
CA LEU A 377 -16.97 21.03 -9.20
C LEU A 377 -16.06 21.91 -10.05
N SER A 378 -15.19 22.68 -9.38
CA SER A 378 -14.20 23.50 -10.07
C SER A 378 -13.28 22.58 -10.89
N GLY A 379 -12.73 23.08 -12.00
CA GLY A 379 -11.74 22.32 -12.77
C GLY A 379 -10.46 22.12 -11.96
N ILE A 380 -10.44 21.07 -11.13
CA ILE A 380 -9.28 20.67 -10.33
C ILE A 380 -8.30 19.95 -11.24
N HIS A 381 -7.01 20.24 -11.08
CA HIS A 381 -5.98 19.54 -11.84
C HIS A 381 -5.94 18.05 -11.41
N PRO A 382 -5.80 17.07 -12.31
CA PRO A 382 -5.83 15.64 -11.93
C PRO A 382 -4.87 15.28 -10.80
N CYS A 383 -3.66 15.84 -10.80
CA CYS A 383 -2.71 15.63 -9.71
C CYS A 383 -3.20 16.14 -8.34
N GLU A 384 -4.01 17.20 -8.30
CA GLU A 384 -4.62 17.70 -7.08
C GLU A 384 -5.81 16.82 -6.67
N ALA A 385 -6.60 16.34 -7.64
CA ALA A 385 -7.73 15.43 -7.40
C ALA A 385 -7.28 14.10 -6.78
N PHE A 386 -6.19 13.52 -7.29
CA PHE A 386 -5.57 12.34 -6.68
C PHE A 386 -4.70 12.67 -5.46
N GLY A 387 -4.17 13.89 -5.37
CA GLY A 387 -3.16 14.32 -4.41
C GLY A 387 -3.70 14.91 -3.10
N ALA A 388 -5.02 14.95 -2.93
CA ALA A 388 -5.68 15.57 -1.78
C ALA A 388 -5.57 14.72 -0.50
N VAL A 389 -4.36 14.66 0.07
CA VAL A 389 -4.09 14.01 1.37
C VAL A 389 -3.24 14.89 2.27
N LEU A 390 -3.32 14.65 3.58
CA LEU A 390 -2.47 15.30 4.56
C LEU A 390 -1.00 14.90 4.35
N LEU A 391 -0.16 15.90 4.11
CA LEU A 391 1.29 15.76 4.06
C LEU A 391 1.90 16.55 5.21
N TYR A 392 2.85 15.94 5.90
CA TYR A 392 3.53 16.51 7.05
C TYR A 392 4.92 16.95 6.59
N PRO A 393 5.19 18.27 6.52
CA PRO A 393 6.51 18.75 6.14
C PRO A 393 7.53 18.40 7.24
N GLU A 394 8.80 18.37 6.87
CA GLU A 394 9.87 18.17 7.85
C GLU A 394 10.04 19.41 8.74
N GLY A 395 10.30 19.19 10.04
CA GLY A 395 10.60 20.27 10.98
C GLY A 395 9.36 20.97 11.56
N SER A 396 9.38 22.30 11.61
CA SER A 396 8.34 23.13 12.23
C SER A 396 7.44 23.85 11.21
N GLU A 397 7.49 23.43 9.95
CA GLU A 397 6.61 23.97 8.91
C GLU A 397 5.15 23.61 9.19
N GLU A 398 4.25 24.53 8.85
CA GLU A 398 2.83 24.36 9.09
C GLU A 398 2.25 23.28 8.17
N ILE A 399 1.43 22.39 8.74
CA ILE A 399 0.67 21.42 7.95
C ILE A 399 -0.30 22.21 7.07
N SER A 400 -0.28 21.97 5.76
CA SER A 400 -1.17 22.67 4.82
C SER A 400 -2.65 22.40 5.16
N GLU A 401 -3.31 23.34 5.85
CA GLU A 401 -4.72 23.26 6.29
C GLU A 401 -5.71 23.02 5.13
N LEU A 402 -5.38 23.46 3.91
CA LEU A 402 -6.19 23.21 2.71
C LEU A 402 -6.23 21.73 2.29
N ALA A 403 -5.20 20.95 2.62
CA ALA A 403 -5.18 19.50 2.45
C ALA A 403 -5.86 18.76 3.62
N ALA A 404 -6.25 19.50 4.67
CA ALA A 404 -6.93 19.00 5.87
C ALA A 404 -8.47 19.06 5.77
N GLN A 405 -9.02 19.49 4.64
CA GLN A 405 -10.47 19.45 4.38
C GLN A 405 -10.75 18.72 3.05
N PRO A 406 -11.76 17.84 2.97
CA PRO A 406 -13.01 17.86 3.75
C PRO A 406 -13.31 16.52 4.47
N PHE A 407 -13.22 16.52 5.80
CA PHE A 407 -13.69 15.41 6.65
C PHE A 407 -15.21 15.41 6.85
N VAL A 408 -16.01 15.72 5.83
CA VAL A 408 -17.48 15.51 5.93
C VAL A 408 -17.77 14.01 5.97
N ALA A 409 -17.08 13.20 5.15
CA ALA A 409 -17.19 11.75 5.21
C ALA A 409 -16.64 11.18 6.53
N ASP A 410 -15.53 11.70 7.04
CA ASP A 410 -14.98 11.27 8.35
C ASP A 410 -15.84 11.71 9.52
N TYR A 411 -16.41 12.91 9.50
CA TYR A 411 -17.39 13.34 10.49
C TYR A 411 -18.66 12.46 10.46
N LEU A 412 -19.14 12.09 9.27
CA LEU A 412 -20.26 11.16 9.11
C LEU A 412 -19.89 9.74 9.55
N ASP A 413 -18.64 9.32 9.31
CA ASP A 413 -18.11 8.03 9.74
C ASP A 413 -18.00 7.98 11.27
N ASP A 414 -17.44 9.02 11.89
CA ASP A 414 -17.31 9.18 13.34
C ASP A 414 -18.69 9.27 14.00
N LEU A 415 -19.65 9.97 13.39
CA LEU A 415 -21.04 9.98 13.84
C LEU A 415 -21.67 8.58 13.80
N GLY A 416 -21.39 7.80 12.75
CA GLY A 416 -21.85 6.41 12.63
C GLY A 416 -21.16 5.46 13.62
N GLU A 417 -19.93 5.73 14.03
CA GLU A 417 -19.22 4.96 15.05
C GLU A 417 -19.71 5.31 16.48
N GLN A 418 -20.06 6.57 16.72
CA GLN A 418 -20.58 7.05 18.00
C GLN A 418 -22.06 6.69 18.20
N ASP A 419 -22.84 6.63 17.13
CA ASP A 419 -24.25 6.26 17.15
C ASP A 419 -24.45 4.82 16.63
N ARG A 420 -24.73 3.91 17.57
CA ARG A 420 -24.96 2.49 17.26
C ARG A 420 -26.09 2.24 16.25
N GLU A 421 -27.11 3.08 16.21
CA GLU A 421 -28.23 2.91 15.29
C GLU A 421 -27.85 3.35 13.88
N ILE A 422 -27.22 4.52 13.75
CA ILE A 422 -26.69 5.01 12.47
C ILE A 422 -25.61 4.08 11.94
N GLY A 423 -24.68 3.64 12.79
CA GLY A 423 -23.65 2.66 12.44
C GLY A 423 -24.23 1.33 11.96
N ARG A 424 -25.29 0.83 12.61
CA ARG A 424 -25.99 -0.38 12.15
C ARG A 424 -26.66 -0.17 10.80
N ILE A 425 -27.40 0.92 10.63
CA ILE A 425 -28.08 1.25 9.36
C ILE A 425 -27.06 1.36 8.23
N ARG A 426 -25.98 2.12 8.45
CA ARG A 426 -24.87 2.29 7.51
C ARG A 426 -24.18 0.97 7.16
N SER A 427 -23.88 0.13 8.16
CA SER A 427 -23.26 -1.19 7.92
C SER A 427 -24.15 -2.15 7.12
N SER A 428 -25.48 -1.95 7.19
CA SER A 428 -26.46 -2.71 6.41
C SER A 428 -26.84 -2.06 5.08
N ALA A 429 -26.43 -0.81 4.87
CA ALA A 429 -26.78 -0.04 3.68
C ALA A 429 -25.77 -0.32 2.57
N GLU A 430 -26.27 -0.73 1.40
CA GLU A 430 -25.44 -0.85 0.20
C GLU A 430 -25.06 0.53 -0.38
N GLN A 431 -25.81 1.59 -0.03
CA GLN A 431 -25.57 2.97 -0.44
C GLN A 431 -26.06 3.96 0.63
N VAL A 432 -25.32 5.05 0.85
CA VAL A 432 -25.73 6.18 1.70
C VAL A 432 -25.83 7.43 0.81
N LEU A 433 -26.99 8.10 0.84
CA LEU A 433 -27.22 9.35 0.12
C LEU A 433 -27.08 10.53 1.10
N ILE A 434 -26.22 11.48 0.77
CA ILE A 434 -26.08 12.73 1.53
C ILE A 434 -26.90 13.79 0.79
N VAL A 435 -27.94 14.32 1.44
CA VAL A 435 -28.72 15.44 0.93
C VAL A 435 -28.18 16.72 1.53
N ASN A 436 -27.43 17.49 0.73
CA ASN A 436 -27.10 18.88 1.07
C ASN A 436 -28.29 19.74 0.63
N GLY A 437 -28.92 20.44 1.58
CA GLY A 437 -30.15 21.22 1.39
C GLY A 437 -29.98 22.44 0.50
#